data_AF-A0A7V0JJ88-F1
#
_entry.id   AF-A0A7V0JJ88-F1
#
_cell.length_a   1.000
_cell.length_b   1.000
_cell.length_c   1.000
_cell.angle_alpha   90.00
_cell.angle_beta   90.00
_cell.angle_gamma   90.00
#
_symmetry.space_group_name_H-M   'P 1'
#
loop_
_entity.id
_entity.type
_entity.pdbx_description
1 polymer ?
#
loop_
_entity_poly.entity_id
_entity_poly.type
_entity_poly.pdbx_seq_one_letter_code
_entity_poly.pdbx_strand_id
1 'polypeptide(L)' 'MTEQIESKVRNDMKLPEFLFPLFWEYYPETIDIVKHAGPIMDRIMERGSWASMLWLRRTYSKVQLVSFLEKRGN' A
#
# COMPACT_ATOMS: atom_id res chain seq x y z
N MET A 1 6.90 20.77 -20.98
CA MET A 1 7.70 20.12 -19.92
C MET A 1 6.80 19.86 -18.72
N THR A 2 5.75 19.06 -18.92
CA THR A 2 4.62 18.93 -17.98
C THR A 2 4.16 17.48 -17.87
N GLU A 3 4.26 16.71 -18.95
CA GLU A 3 3.91 15.28 -19.00
C GLU A 3 4.80 14.40 -18.11
N GLN A 4 6.09 14.74 -17.94
CA GLN A 4 7.01 13.94 -17.13
C GLN A 4 6.72 14.02 -15.62
N ILE A 5 6.24 15.16 -15.12
CA ILE A 5 5.93 15.36 -13.69
C ILE A 5 4.66 14.59 -13.32
N GLU A 6 3.63 14.64 -14.16
CA GLU A 6 2.39 13.90 -13.90
C GLU A 6 2.58 12.37 -13.96
N SER A 7 3.44 11.87 -14.84
CA SER A 7 3.71 10.43 -14.94
C SER A 7 4.39 9.87 -13.68
N LYS A 8 5.28 10.65 -13.06
CA LYS A 8 6.02 10.27 -11.85
C LYS A 8 5.09 10.21 -10.63
N VAL A 9 4.24 11.23 -10.47
CA VAL A 9 3.23 11.29 -9.39
C VAL A 9 2.19 10.17 -9.49
N ARG A 10 1.77 9.79 -10.70
CA ARG A 10 0.84 8.64 -10.89
C ARG A 10 1.51 7.29 -10.61
N ASN A 11 2.83 7.18 -10.80
CA ASN A 11 3.56 5.93 -10.54
C ASN A 11 3.79 5.71 -9.04
N ASP A 12 3.93 6.79 -8.27
CA ASP A 12 4.08 6.72 -6.80
C ASP A 12 2.81 6.25 -6.07
N MET A 13 1.65 6.20 -6.75
CA MET A 13 0.37 5.73 -6.18
C MET A 13 0.01 4.28 -6.52
N LYS A 14 0.88 3.58 -7.26
CA LYS A 14 0.65 2.18 -7.64
C LYS A 14 1.30 1.22 -6.66
N LEU A 15 0.70 0.05 -6.52
CA LEU A 15 1.27 -1.02 -5.73
C LEU A 15 2.55 -1.56 -6.40
N PRO A 16 3.66 -1.75 -5.68
CA PRO A 16 4.84 -2.43 -6.19
C PRO A 16 4.57 -3.89 -6.60
N GLU A 17 5.25 -4.35 -7.66
CA GLU A 17 5.06 -5.69 -8.23
C GLU A 17 5.33 -6.82 -7.22
N PHE A 18 6.32 -6.67 -6.34
CA PHE A 18 6.65 -7.69 -5.34
C PHE A 18 5.52 -7.91 -4.31
N LEU A 19 4.54 -7.00 -4.22
CA LEU A 19 3.37 -7.13 -3.38
C LEU A 19 2.20 -7.80 -4.10
N PHE A 20 2.21 -7.92 -5.42
CA PHE A 20 1.10 -8.50 -6.20
C PHE A 20 0.68 -9.89 -5.71
N PRO A 21 1.60 -10.80 -5.31
CA PRO A 21 1.20 -12.11 -4.78
C PRO A 21 0.30 -12.04 -3.53
N LEU A 22 0.36 -10.96 -2.75
CA LEU A 22 -0.52 -10.76 -1.58
C LEU A 22 -1.96 -10.40 -1.97
N PHE A 23 -2.18 -9.95 -3.21
CA PHE A 23 -3.46 -9.44 -3.71
C PHE A 23 -3.94 -10.21 -4.95
N TRP A 24 -3.74 -11.53 -4.98
CA TRP A 24 -4.10 -12.40 -6.10
C TRP A 24 -5.58 -12.34 -6.53
N GLU A 25 -6.46 -11.84 -5.66
CA GLU A 25 -7.90 -11.63 -5.91
C GLU A 25 -8.19 -10.33 -6.68
N TYR A 26 -7.19 -9.48 -6.88
CA TYR A 26 -7.32 -8.13 -7.43
C TYR A 26 -6.41 -7.96 -8.65
N TYR A 27 -6.89 -7.18 -9.62
CA TYR A 27 -6.07 -6.66 -10.71
C TYR A 27 -5.12 -5.59 -10.15
N PRO A 28 -3.79 -5.76 -10.17
CA PRO A 28 -2.85 -4.85 -9.53
C PRO A 28 -2.98 -3.38 -9.98
N GLU A 29 -3.34 -3.15 -11.23
CA GLU A 29 -3.58 -1.84 -11.83
C GLU A 29 -4.78 -1.09 -11.25
N THR A 30 -5.69 -1.80 -10.56
CA THR A 30 -6.85 -1.22 -9.88
C THR A 30 -6.55 -0.83 -8.43
N ILE A 31 -5.40 -1.26 -7.88
CA ILE A 31 -5.01 -1.01 -6.50
C ILE A 31 -4.34 0.35 -6.38
N ASP A 32 -5.11 1.34 -5.95
CA ASP A 32 -4.64 2.64 -5.49
C ASP A 32 -4.18 2.57 -4.01
N ILE A 33 -2.92 2.92 -3.73
CA ILE A 33 -2.32 2.77 -2.39
C ILE A 33 -2.91 3.71 -1.34
N VAL A 34 -3.53 4.82 -1.75
CA VAL A 34 -4.14 5.81 -0.85
C VAL A 34 -5.58 5.42 -0.57
N LYS A 35 -6.37 5.15 -1.62
CA LYS A 35 -7.78 4.78 -1.49
C LYS A 35 -7.98 3.43 -0.82
N HIS A 36 -7.09 2.47 -1.07
CA HIS A 36 -7.17 1.13 -0.52
C HIS A 36 -6.21 0.91 0.67
N ALA A 37 -5.84 1.98 1.38
CA ALA A 37 -4.87 1.92 2.48
C ALA A 37 -5.22 0.87 3.55
N GLY A 38 -6.48 0.80 3.98
CA GLY A 38 -6.93 -0.17 5.00
C GLY A 38 -6.71 -1.63 4.57
N PRO A 39 -7.32 -2.09 3.46
CA PRO A 39 -7.10 -3.45 2.95
C PRO A 39 -5.63 -3.79 2.66
N ILE A 40 -4.84 -2.82 2.19
CA ILE A 40 -3.41 -3.04 1.95
C ILE A 40 -2.67 -3.25 3.28
N MET A 41 -2.90 -2.39 4.27
CA MET A 41 -2.32 -2.54 5.60
C MET A 41 -2.71 -3.86 6.23
N ASP A 42 -3.98 -4.23 6.13
CA ASP A 42 -4.53 -5.46 6.69
C ASP A 42 -3.82 -6.70 6.14
N ARG A 43 -3.76 -6.79 4.80
CA ARG A 43 -3.18 -7.92 4.07
C ARG A 43 -1.68 -8.05 4.31
N ILE A 44 -0.94 -6.94 4.30
CA ILE A 44 0.51 -6.95 4.54
C ILE A 44 0.82 -7.31 6.00
N MET A 45 0.05 -6.80 6.97
CA MET A 45 0.27 -7.15 8.38
C MET A 45 -0.12 -8.60 8.69
N GLU A 46 -1.09 -9.18 7.98
CA GLU A 46 -1.51 -10.57 8.17
C GLU A 46 -0.54 -11.58 7.51
N ARG A 47 -0.08 -11.31 6.29
CA ARG A 47 0.61 -12.29 5.43
C ARG A 47 1.90 -11.80 4.78
N GLY A 48 2.25 -10.54 5.01
CA GLY A 48 3.38 -9.89 4.36
C GLY A 48 4.73 -10.44 4.83
N SER A 49 5.70 -10.36 3.94
CA SER A 49 7.10 -10.59 4.28
C SER A 49 7.68 -9.40 5.05
N TRP A 50 8.91 -9.56 5.57
CA TRP A 50 9.66 -8.43 6.12
C TRP A 50 9.82 -7.26 5.13
N ALA A 51 10.09 -7.56 3.86
CA ALA A 51 10.18 -6.54 2.82
C ALA A 51 8.85 -5.80 2.62
N SER A 52 7.73 -6.52 2.72
CA SER A 52 6.38 -5.95 2.66
C SER A 52 6.11 -5.00 3.84
N MET A 53 6.51 -5.39 5.05
CA MET A 53 6.39 -4.54 6.25
C MET A 53 7.27 -3.29 6.17
N LEU A 54 8.49 -3.40 5.64
CA LEU A 54 9.36 -2.25 5.43
C LEU A 54 8.79 -1.26 4.41
N TRP A 55 8.18 -1.77 3.32
CA TRP A 55 7.48 -0.92 2.36
C TRP A 55 6.30 -0.23 3.02
N LEU A 56 5.45 -0.96 3.73
CA LEU A 56 4.28 -0.42 4.42
C LEU A 56 4.65 0.71 5.39
N ARG A 57 5.76 0.57 6.14
CA ARG A 57 6.27 1.61 7.06
C ARG A 57 6.82 2.85 6.34
N ARG A 58 7.27 2.72 5.08
CA ARG A 58 7.74 3.84 4.25
C ARG A 58 6.58 4.54 3.53
N THR A 59 5.55 3.79 3.17
CA THR A 59 4.40 4.28 2.40
C THR A 59 3.39 5.01 3.27
N TYR A 60 3.08 4.50 4.46
CA TYR A 60 2.07 5.08 5.33
C TYR A 60 2.71 5.78 6.53
N SER A 61 2.15 6.92 6.90
CA SER A 61 2.60 7.65 8.08
C SER A 61 2.35 6.86 9.36
N LYS A 62 3.16 7.14 10.39
CA LYS A 62 2.99 6.52 11.73
C LYS A 62 1.56 6.69 12.27
N VAL A 63 0.95 7.86 12.04
CA VAL A 63 -0.43 8.17 12.48
C VAL A 63 -1.44 7.25 11.80
N GLN A 64 -1.33 7.04 10.50
CA GLN A 64 -2.21 6.13 9.76
C GLN A 64 -2.06 4.68 10.25
N LEU A 65 -0.83 4.22 10.48
CA LEU A 65 -0.57 2.87 10.95
C LEU A 65 -1.11 2.63 12.36
N VAL A 66 -0.90 3.57 13.28
CA VAL A 66 -1.45 3.50 14.64
C VAL A 66 -2.98 3.50 14.60
N SER A 67 -3.59 4.44 13.87
CA SER A 67 -5.04 4.51 13.74
C SER A 67 -5.65 3.24 13.14
N PHE A 68 -4.97 2.59 12.19
CA PHE A 68 -5.39 1.31 11.64
C PHE A 68 -5.33 0.19 12.69
N LEU A 69 -4.22 0.09 13.43
CA LEU A 69 -4.05 -0.93 14.47
C LEU A 69 -5.04 -0.77 15.62
N GLU A 70 -5.32 0.46 16.05
CA GLU A 70 -6.33 0.76 17.08
C GLU A 70 -7.74 0.33 16.65
N LYS A 71 -8.08 0.44 15.36
CA LYS A 71 -9.36 0.00 14.81
C LYS A 71 -9.46 -1.51 14.62
N ARG A 72 -8.34 -2.18 14.36
CA ARG A 72 -8.29 -3.64 14.14
C ARG A 72 -8.30 -4.44 15.45
N GLY A 73 -7.74 -3.87 16.52
CA GLY A 73 -7.58 -4.54 17.82
C GLY A 73 -8.72 -4.30 18.82
N ASN A 74 -9.71 -3.48 18.49
CA ASN A 74 -10.95 -3.29 19.25
C ASN A 74 -12.09 -4.08 18.63
#